data_AF-J4X3D2-F1
#
_entry.id   AF-J4X3D2-F1
#
_cell.length_a   1.000
_cell.length_b   1.000
_cell.length_c   1.000
_cell.angle_alpha   90.00
_cell.angle_beta   90.00
_cell.angle_gamma   90.00
#
_symmetry.space_group_name_H-M   'P 1'
#
loop_
_entity.id
_entity.type
_entity.pdbx_description
1 polymer ?
#
loop_
_entity_poly.entity_id
_entity_poly.type
_entity_poly.pdbx_seq_one_letter_code
_entity_poly.pdbx_strand_id
1 'polypeptide(L)'
;MYRFLENFETGIPFIDNGHRRLLEDMEEAREALAAGHEDDYHRLSGQLLATMNDHIVKQHVYEEEIMAMSRDDELADQKEAHAHFREVIDQHKSSMNFQNDHEELTSLLHFLNEWFLQHILSSDMLIGSALKKAKAAAVEAKARAAKEARAAETAHAEEAAKAREAAHTSKEIKEEHASSVEKKAKTTIEAKAPAAQ
;
A
#
# COMPACT_ATOMS: atom_id res chain seq x y z
N MET A 1 15.62 16.14 -27.00
CA MET A 1 15.71 14.69 -26.89
C MET A 1 14.99 14.29 -25.62
N TYR A 2 13.87 13.59 -25.77
CA TYR A 2 13.19 12.94 -24.68
C TYR A 2 13.81 11.57 -24.44
N ARG A 3 14.12 11.28 -23.17
CA ARG A 3 14.68 9.99 -22.77
C ARG A 3 14.24 9.72 -21.34
N PHE A 4 13.80 8.50 -21.08
CA PHE A 4 13.59 8.05 -19.71
C PHE A 4 14.94 7.86 -19.02
N LEU A 5 15.16 8.62 -17.94
CA LEU A 5 16.40 8.63 -17.17
C LEU A 5 16.19 7.97 -15.80
N GLU A 6 17.26 7.53 -15.16
CA GLU A 6 17.20 6.87 -13.85
C GLU A 6 16.52 7.73 -12.76
N ASN A 7 16.61 9.06 -12.87
CA ASN A 7 15.95 9.99 -11.95
C ASN A 7 14.43 10.11 -12.15
N PHE A 8 13.86 9.40 -13.13
CA PHE A 8 12.41 9.24 -13.31
C PHE A 8 11.89 7.89 -12.80
N GLU A 9 12.74 7.04 -12.22
CA GLU A 9 12.33 5.73 -11.69
C GLU A 9 11.58 5.84 -10.37
N THR A 10 10.27 5.62 -10.43
CA THR A 10 9.40 5.52 -9.25
C THR A 10 9.68 4.22 -8.48
N GLY A 11 10.24 3.20 -9.16
CA GLY A 11 10.42 1.85 -8.63
C GLY A 11 9.15 1.02 -8.67
N ILE A 12 8.15 1.46 -9.44
CA ILE A 12 6.89 0.78 -9.72
C ILE A 12 6.89 0.47 -11.23
N PRO A 13 7.22 -0.76 -11.65
CA PRO A 13 7.47 -1.06 -13.06
C PRO A 13 6.34 -0.68 -14.02
N PHE A 14 5.09 -0.72 -13.55
CA PHE A 14 3.94 -0.31 -14.36
C PHE A 14 3.97 1.18 -14.72
N ILE A 15 4.25 2.04 -13.74
CA ILE A 15 4.38 3.50 -13.89
C ILE A 15 5.62 3.82 -14.75
N ASP A 16 6.76 3.22 -14.42
CA ASP A 16 8.03 3.48 -15.12
C ASP A 16 7.96 3.09 -16.62
N ASN A 17 7.29 1.98 -16.94
CA ASN A 17 7.10 1.56 -18.32
C ASN A 17 6.13 2.46 -19.10
N GLY A 18 5.08 2.97 -18.45
CA GLY A 18 4.17 3.92 -19.08
C GLY A 18 4.85 5.26 -19.35
N HIS A 19 5.64 5.78 -18.41
CA HIS A 19 6.49 6.96 -18.62
C HIS A 19 7.48 6.77 -19.77
N ARG A 20 8.17 5.63 -19.79
CA ARG A 20 9.12 5.30 -20.85
C ARG A 20 8.45 5.32 -22.21
N ARG A 21 7.30 4.65 -22.34
CA ARG A 21 6.57 4.58 -23.60
C ARG A 21 6.10 5.97 -24.07
N LEU A 22 5.58 6.81 -23.18
CA LEU A 22 5.14 8.15 -23.56
C LEU A 22 6.33 9.02 -24.02
N LEU A 23 7.47 8.96 -23.32
CA LEU A 23 8.68 9.68 -23.71
C LEU A 23 9.26 9.20 -25.05
N GLU A 24 9.18 7.90 -25.33
CA GLU A 24 9.57 7.33 -26.63
C GLU A 24 8.69 7.88 -27.76
N ASP A 25 7.36 7.82 -27.62
CA ASP A 25 6.43 8.36 -28.61
C ASP A 25 6.62 9.88 -28.80
N MET A 26 6.91 10.63 -27.72
CA MET A 26 7.26 12.05 -27.79
C MET A 26 8.54 12.32 -28.58
N GLU A 27 9.57 11.48 -28.45
CA GLU A 27 10.83 11.66 -29.20
C GLU A 27 10.64 11.33 -30.68
N GLU A 28 9.93 10.24 -31.00
CA GLU A 28 9.60 9.89 -32.38
C GLU A 28 8.83 11.05 -33.06
N ALA A 29 7.81 11.59 -32.40
CA ALA A 29 7.04 12.73 -32.90
C ALA A 29 7.92 13.98 -33.12
N ARG A 30 8.81 14.28 -32.16
CA ARG A 30 9.73 15.42 -32.25
C ARG A 30 10.71 15.28 -33.43
N GLU A 31 11.23 14.07 -33.66
CA GLU A 31 12.14 13.79 -34.77
C GLU A 31 11.43 13.90 -36.13
N ALA A 32 10.21 13.35 -36.25
CA ALA A 32 9.42 13.45 -37.47
C ALA A 32 9.08 14.91 -37.84
N LEU A 33 8.66 15.72 -36.85
CA LEU A 33 8.43 17.16 -37.04
C LEU A 33 9.71 17.89 -37.46
N ALA A 34 10.84 17.62 -36.78
CA ALA A 34 12.11 18.28 -37.09
C ALA A 34 12.66 17.92 -38.48
N ALA A 35 12.37 16.71 -38.96
CA ALA A 35 12.76 16.24 -40.30
C ALA A 35 11.77 16.66 -41.40
N GLY A 36 10.59 17.17 -41.05
CA GLY A 36 9.52 17.47 -42.00
C GLY A 36 8.94 16.24 -42.68
N HIS A 37 8.97 15.08 -42.01
CA HIS A 37 8.42 13.83 -42.53
C HIS A 37 6.90 13.79 -42.34
N GLU A 38 6.16 14.27 -43.33
CA GLU A 38 4.70 14.41 -43.30
C GLU A 38 3.95 13.13 -42.94
N ASP A 39 4.20 12.04 -43.69
CA ASP A 39 3.59 10.74 -43.41
C ASP A 39 3.87 10.24 -41.98
N ASP A 40 5.07 10.52 -41.45
CA ASP A 40 5.46 10.10 -40.10
C ASP A 40 4.73 10.91 -39.03
N TYR A 41 4.71 12.24 -39.11
CA TYR A 41 4.06 13.04 -38.08
C TYR A 41 2.54 12.87 -38.09
N HIS A 42 1.92 12.59 -39.25
CA HIS A 42 0.50 12.23 -39.31
C HIS A 42 0.20 10.95 -38.52
N ARG A 43 1.01 9.90 -38.74
CA ARG A 43 0.88 8.63 -38.01
C ARG A 43 1.15 8.82 -36.51
N LEU A 44 2.21 9.55 -36.18
CA LEU A 44 2.68 9.74 -34.81
C LEU A 44 1.72 10.61 -34.00
N SER A 45 1.00 11.54 -34.63
CA SER A 45 -0.09 12.30 -34.00
C SER A 45 -1.15 11.38 -33.39
N GLY A 46 -1.64 10.42 -34.18
CA GLY A 46 -2.60 9.42 -33.69
C GLY A 46 -2.02 8.47 -32.65
N GLN A 47 -0.75 8.04 -32.83
CA GLN A 47 -0.06 7.17 -31.88
C GLN A 47 0.12 7.84 -30.51
N LEU A 48 0.60 9.08 -30.48
CA LEU A 48 0.82 9.83 -29.25
C LEU A 48 -0.50 10.07 -28.49
N LEU A 49 -1.57 10.48 -29.18
CA LEU A 49 -2.91 10.60 -28.60
C LEU A 49 -3.41 9.29 -27.98
N ALA A 50 -3.18 8.16 -28.67
CA ALA A 50 -3.57 6.85 -28.15
C ALA A 50 -2.77 6.46 -26.90
N THR A 51 -1.46 6.69 -26.89
CA THR A 51 -0.60 6.41 -25.72
C THR A 51 -0.96 7.29 -24.53
N MET A 52 -1.23 8.57 -24.73
CA MET A 52 -1.69 9.46 -23.66
C MET A 52 -3.05 9.03 -23.10
N ASN A 53 -3.98 8.61 -23.96
CA ASN A 53 -5.26 8.07 -23.49
C ASN A 53 -5.04 6.81 -22.63
N ASP A 54 -4.16 5.91 -23.05
CA ASP A 54 -3.78 4.73 -22.27
C ASP A 54 -3.13 5.10 -20.92
N HIS A 55 -2.28 6.13 -20.92
CA HIS A 55 -1.68 6.67 -19.70
C HIS A 55 -2.76 7.22 -18.74
N ILE A 56 -3.73 7.98 -19.25
CA ILE A 56 -4.85 8.52 -18.45
C ILE A 56 -5.74 7.42 -17.86
N VAL A 57 -6.17 6.44 -18.68
CA VAL A 57 -7.17 5.46 -18.24
C VAL A 57 -6.59 4.31 -17.45
N LYS A 58 -5.27 4.11 -17.50
CA LYS A 58 -4.59 3.02 -16.79
C LYS A 58 -3.66 3.55 -15.71
N GLN A 59 -2.74 4.43 -16.06
CA GLN A 59 -1.66 4.84 -15.16
C GLN A 59 -2.11 5.87 -14.13
N HIS A 60 -2.73 6.98 -14.53
CA HIS A 60 -3.28 7.97 -13.57
C HIS A 60 -4.24 7.32 -12.57
N VAL A 61 -5.11 6.41 -13.05
CA VAL A 61 -6.04 5.65 -12.19
C VAL A 61 -5.27 4.80 -11.17
N TYR A 62 -4.24 4.07 -11.62
CA TYR A 62 -3.45 3.22 -10.75
C TYR A 62 -2.65 4.00 -9.70
N GLU A 63 -2.09 5.14 -10.07
CA GLU A 63 -1.40 6.06 -9.16
C GLU A 63 -2.34 6.58 -8.08
N GLU A 64 -3.52 7.07 -8.47
CA GLU A 64 -4.54 7.55 -7.55
C GLU A 64 -5.03 6.43 -6.60
N GLU A 65 -5.15 5.20 -7.09
CA GLU A 65 -5.48 4.03 -6.27
C GLU A 65 -4.40 3.73 -5.23
N ILE A 66 -3.12 3.75 -5.63
CA ILE A 66 -2.00 3.55 -4.70
C ILE A 66 -2.02 4.61 -3.61
N MET A 67 -2.11 5.89 -4.01
CA MET A 67 -2.12 7.03 -3.09
C MET A 67 -3.32 6.97 -2.14
N ALA A 68 -4.50 6.57 -2.63
CA ALA A 68 -5.68 6.36 -1.78
C ALA A 68 -5.48 5.24 -0.74
N MET A 69 -4.88 4.12 -1.15
CA MET A 69 -4.59 3.00 -0.23
C MET A 69 -3.53 3.36 0.81
N SER A 70 -2.53 4.17 0.45
CA SER A 70 -1.49 4.63 1.37
C SER A 70 -1.91 5.84 2.22
N ARG A 71 -3.09 6.42 1.97
CA ARG A 71 -3.55 7.69 2.58
C ARG A 71 -2.53 8.80 2.36
N ASP A 72 -2.10 8.94 1.12
CA ASP A 72 -1.21 10.02 0.72
C ASP A 72 -1.96 11.36 0.78
N ASP A 73 -1.37 12.35 1.46
CA ASP A 73 -1.98 13.67 1.64
C ASP A 73 -2.00 14.47 0.31
N GLU A 74 -1.13 14.13 -0.64
CA GLU A 74 -1.01 14.77 -1.96
C GLU A 74 -2.05 14.28 -2.99
N LEU A 75 -2.91 13.33 -2.60
CA LEU A 75 -3.88 12.70 -3.53
C LEU A 75 -4.85 13.71 -4.16
N ALA A 76 -5.23 14.75 -3.43
CA ALA A 76 -6.14 15.77 -3.96
C ALA A 76 -5.48 16.55 -5.11
N ASP A 77 -4.24 16.98 -4.91
CA ASP A 77 -3.47 17.76 -5.87
C ASP A 77 -3.11 16.90 -7.10
N GLN A 78 -2.76 15.62 -6.92
CA GLN A 78 -2.55 14.67 -8.02
C GLN A 78 -3.80 14.57 -8.91
N LYS A 79 -4.99 14.43 -8.31
CA LYS A 79 -6.25 14.31 -9.05
C LYS A 79 -6.59 15.57 -9.84
N GLU A 80 -6.32 16.73 -9.27
CA GLU A 80 -6.50 18.01 -9.97
C GLU A 80 -5.55 18.12 -11.17
N ALA A 81 -4.27 17.79 -10.97
CA ALA A 81 -3.28 17.77 -12.04
C ALA A 81 -3.65 16.79 -13.16
N HIS A 82 -4.07 15.58 -12.82
CA HIS A 82 -4.53 14.56 -13.77
C HIS A 82 -5.79 14.97 -14.53
N ALA A 83 -6.72 15.67 -13.86
CA ALA A 83 -7.92 16.19 -14.51
C ALA A 83 -7.58 17.27 -15.53
N HIS A 84 -6.66 18.18 -15.19
CA HIS A 84 -6.17 19.19 -16.11
C HIS A 84 -5.46 18.57 -17.32
N PHE A 85 -4.57 17.59 -17.10
CA PHE A 85 -3.93 16.86 -18.18
C PHE A 85 -4.96 16.23 -19.14
N ARG A 86 -5.95 15.52 -18.59
CA ARG A 86 -7.03 14.91 -19.38
C ARG A 86 -7.77 15.94 -20.22
N GLU A 87 -8.10 17.10 -19.64
CA GLU A 87 -8.79 18.17 -20.36
C GLU A 87 -7.99 18.66 -21.57
N VAL A 88 -6.68 18.91 -21.39
CA VAL A 88 -5.80 19.34 -22.48
C VAL A 88 -5.68 18.27 -23.58
N ILE A 89 -5.56 16.99 -23.20
CA ILE A 89 -5.50 15.89 -24.17
C ILE A 89 -6.81 15.75 -24.94
N ASP A 90 -7.96 15.87 -24.27
CA ASP A 90 -9.28 15.79 -24.91
C ASP A 90 -9.52 16.97 -25.87
N GLN A 91 -8.99 18.15 -25.56
CA GLN A 91 -9.01 19.31 -26.46
C GLN A 91 -8.22 19.01 -27.75
N HIS A 92 -6.96 18.60 -27.64
CA HIS A 92 -6.13 18.25 -28.81
C HIS A 92 -6.75 17.11 -29.62
N LYS A 93 -7.28 16.07 -28.96
CA LYS A 93 -7.97 14.97 -29.64
C LYS A 93 -9.19 15.42 -30.44
N SER A 94 -9.86 16.48 -29.99
CA SER A 94 -11.06 17.02 -30.64
C SER A 94 -10.74 17.99 -31.78
N SER A 95 -9.64 18.74 -31.69
CA SER A 95 -9.24 19.74 -32.70
C SER A 95 -8.33 19.18 -33.80
N MET A 96 -7.50 18.18 -33.47
CA MET A 96 -6.48 17.63 -34.36
C MET A 96 -7.10 16.83 -35.51
N ASN A 97 -6.66 17.15 -36.72
CA ASN A 97 -7.02 16.49 -37.96
C ASN A 97 -5.88 16.62 -38.98
N PHE A 98 -6.01 15.95 -40.12
CA PHE A 98 -4.96 15.90 -41.15
C PHE A 98 -4.51 17.28 -41.67
N GLN A 99 -5.32 18.33 -41.55
CA GLN A 99 -4.97 19.65 -42.05
C GLN A 99 -4.18 20.50 -41.05
N ASN A 100 -4.24 20.18 -39.76
CA ASN A 100 -3.63 20.98 -38.69
C ASN A 100 -2.75 20.17 -37.72
N ASP A 101 -2.57 18.88 -37.95
CA ASP A 101 -1.86 18.01 -37.01
C ASP A 101 -0.39 18.34 -36.84
N HIS A 102 0.28 18.93 -37.83
CA HIS A 102 1.61 19.49 -37.62
C HIS A 102 1.63 20.55 -36.49
N GLU A 103 0.71 21.52 -36.53
CA GLU A 103 0.64 22.60 -35.53
C GLU A 103 0.14 22.08 -34.18
N GLU A 104 -0.90 21.24 -34.20
CA GLU A 104 -1.48 20.62 -33.01
C GLU A 104 -0.49 19.68 -32.30
N LEU A 105 0.26 18.86 -33.05
CA LEU A 105 1.29 17.98 -32.49
C LEU A 105 2.44 18.80 -31.89
N THR A 106 2.83 19.89 -32.54
CA THR A 106 3.86 20.81 -32.00
C THR A 106 3.40 21.43 -30.68
N SER A 107 2.16 21.92 -30.64
CA SER A 107 1.55 22.50 -29.42
C SER A 107 1.45 21.46 -28.30
N LEU A 108 0.99 20.25 -28.63
CA LEU A 108 0.89 19.14 -27.71
C LEU A 108 2.27 18.75 -27.13
N LEU A 109 3.31 18.66 -27.96
CA LEU A 109 4.67 18.36 -27.48
C LEU A 109 5.21 19.46 -26.55
N HIS A 110 4.89 20.73 -26.80
CA HIS A 110 5.23 21.82 -25.88
C HIS A 110 4.54 21.64 -24.52
N PHE A 111 3.23 21.38 -24.51
CA PHE A 111 2.49 21.11 -23.28
C PHE A 111 3.09 19.91 -22.51
N LEU A 112 3.35 18.79 -23.20
CA LEU A 112 3.95 17.61 -22.57
C LEU A 112 5.35 17.90 -22.02
N ASN A 113 6.16 18.69 -22.72
CA ASN A 113 7.49 19.06 -22.23
C ASN A 113 7.44 19.91 -20.95
N GLU A 114 6.46 20.81 -20.84
CA GLU A 114 6.29 21.65 -19.65
C GLU A 114 5.62 20.90 -18.49
N TRP A 115 4.58 20.13 -18.78
CA TRP A 115 3.76 19.49 -17.77
C TRP A 115 4.31 18.12 -17.36
N PHE A 116 4.51 17.21 -18.32
CA PHE A 116 4.77 15.79 -18.03
C PHE A 116 6.09 15.55 -17.30
N LEU A 117 7.16 16.20 -17.76
CA LEU A 117 8.47 16.06 -17.13
C LEU A 117 8.51 16.61 -15.70
N GLN A 118 7.81 17.72 -15.46
CA GLN A 118 7.69 18.29 -14.12
C GLN A 118 6.83 17.39 -13.23
N HIS A 119 5.69 16.91 -13.75
CA HIS A 119 4.76 16.05 -13.02
C HIS A 119 5.43 14.77 -12.51
N ILE A 120 6.20 14.09 -13.37
CA ILE A 120 6.98 12.90 -12.97
C ILE A 120 7.90 13.24 -11.79
N LEU A 121 8.68 14.33 -11.91
CA LEU A 121 9.71 14.70 -10.93
C LEU A 121 9.14 15.21 -9.61
N SER A 122 8.09 16.02 -9.65
CA SER A 122 7.51 16.65 -8.47
C SER A 122 6.45 15.81 -7.79
N SER A 123 5.83 14.87 -8.50
CA SER A 123 4.70 14.09 -7.99
C SER A 123 4.91 12.57 -8.06
N ASP A 124 5.02 11.98 -9.25
CA ASP A 124 4.95 10.52 -9.40
C ASP A 124 6.10 9.78 -8.69
N MET A 125 7.28 10.42 -8.64
CA MET A 125 8.42 9.94 -7.88
C MET A 125 8.14 9.79 -6.37
N LEU A 126 7.23 10.59 -5.82
CA LEU A 126 6.84 10.54 -4.40
C LEU A 126 5.97 9.33 -4.11
N ILE A 127 5.14 8.88 -5.06
CA ILE A 127 4.27 7.71 -4.93
C ILE A 127 5.08 6.45 -4.60
N GLY A 128 6.20 6.25 -5.31
CA GLY A 128 7.11 5.13 -5.07
C GLY A 128 7.70 5.14 -3.66
N SER A 129 8.07 6.33 -3.16
CA SER A 129 8.58 6.52 -1.80
C SER A 129 7.49 6.28 -0.74
N ALA A 130 6.30 6.83 -0.94
CA ALA A 130 5.15 6.66 -0.06
C ALA A 130 4.74 5.19 0.07
N LEU A 131 4.67 4.47 -1.06
CA LEU A 131 4.36 3.04 -1.07
C LEU A 131 5.39 2.20 -0.31
N LYS A 132 6.69 2.50 -0.45
CA LYS A 132 7.75 1.83 0.31
C LYS A 132 7.59 2.07 1.82
N LYS A 133 7.31 3.30 2.24
CA LYS A 133 7.05 3.66 3.65
C LYS A 133 5.82 2.94 4.19
N ALA A 134 4.71 2.93 3.44
CA ALA A 134 3.48 2.26 3.82
C ALA A 134 3.69 0.74 4.01
N LYS A 135 4.42 0.10 3.10
CA LYS A 135 4.79 -1.33 3.21
C LYS A 135 5.65 -1.60 4.45
N ALA A 136 6.65 -0.76 4.71
CA ALA A 136 7.51 -0.92 5.89
C ALA A 136 6.69 -0.78 7.19
N ALA A 137 5.84 0.24 7.29
CA ALA A 137 4.97 0.45 8.45
C ALA A 137 3.99 -0.73 8.67
N ALA A 138 3.43 -1.29 7.59
CA ALA A 138 2.55 -2.46 7.67
C ALA A 138 3.29 -3.71 8.20
N VAL A 139 4.53 -3.93 7.77
CA VAL A 139 5.38 -5.04 8.26
C VAL A 139 5.69 -4.87 9.74
N GLU A 140 6.05 -3.67 10.17
CA GLU A 140 6.32 -3.36 11.58
C GLU A 140 5.06 -3.53 12.45
N ALA A 141 3.91 -3.02 12.00
CA ALA A 141 2.63 -3.18 12.69
C ALA A 141 2.25 -4.66 12.85
N LYS A 142 2.44 -5.47 11.81
CA LYS A 142 2.18 -6.91 11.86
C LYS A 142 3.13 -7.62 12.84
N ALA A 143 4.41 -7.26 12.85
CA ALA A 143 5.38 -7.83 13.78
C ALA A 143 5.04 -7.48 15.25
N ARG A 144 4.64 -6.23 15.50
CA ARG A 144 4.19 -5.78 16.82
C ARG A 144 2.93 -6.52 17.28
N ALA A 145 1.90 -6.61 16.43
CA ALA A 145 0.68 -7.34 16.74
C ALA A 145 0.95 -8.82 17.03
N ALA A 146 1.84 -9.47 16.28
CA ALA A 146 2.23 -10.85 16.54
C ALA A 146 2.96 -11.02 17.88
N LYS A 147 3.81 -10.06 18.27
CA LYS A 147 4.49 -10.07 19.58
C LYS A 147 3.50 -9.87 20.74
N GLU A 148 2.59 -8.93 20.59
CA GLU A 148 1.54 -8.65 21.58
C GLU A 148 0.60 -9.85 21.76
N ALA A 149 0.19 -10.50 20.66
CA ALA A 149 -0.63 -11.72 20.71
C ALA A 149 0.08 -12.86 21.46
N ARG A 150 1.36 -13.12 21.16
CA ARG A 150 2.15 -14.14 21.88
C ARG A 150 2.33 -13.82 23.36
N ALA A 151 2.53 -12.55 23.71
CA ALA A 151 2.64 -12.12 25.10
C ALA A 151 1.32 -12.33 25.85
N ALA A 152 0.18 -12.01 25.23
CA ALA A 152 -1.15 -12.23 25.80
C ALA A 152 -1.45 -13.72 26.01
N GLU A 153 -1.12 -14.58 25.03
CA GLU A 153 -1.26 -16.04 25.16
C GLU A 153 -0.42 -16.60 26.32
N THR A 154 0.82 -16.12 26.47
CA THR A 154 1.72 -16.54 27.56
C THR A 154 1.18 -16.10 28.91
N ALA A 155 0.71 -14.85 29.02
CA ALA A 155 0.12 -14.32 30.25
C ALA A 155 -1.14 -15.11 30.67
N HIS A 156 -2.03 -15.42 29.71
CA HIS A 156 -3.21 -16.25 29.97
C HIS A 156 -2.84 -17.68 30.40
N ALA A 157 -1.80 -18.28 29.81
CA ALA A 157 -1.33 -19.61 30.19
C ALA A 157 -0.76 -19.62 31.62
N GLU A 158 0.03 -18.61 32.00
CA GLU A 158 0.57 -18.47 33.36
C GLU A 158 -0.53 -18.23 34.40
N GLU A 159 -1.52 -17.40 34.09
CA GLU A 159 -2.67 -17.15 34.97
C GLU A 159 -3.50 -18.43 35.17
N ALA A 160 -3.76 -19.18 34.09
CA ALA A 160 -4.46 -20.46 34.16
C ALA A 160 -3.67 -21.51 34.97
N ALA A 161 -2.34 -21.54 34.85
CA ALA A 161 -1.48 -22.43 35.63
C ALA A 161 -1.54 -22.10 37.13
N LYS A 162 -1.40 -20.82 37.49
CA LYS A 162 -1.52 -20.36 38.89
C LYS A 162 -2.89 -20.65 39.50
N ALA A 163 -3.96 -20.47 38.72
CA ALA A 163 -5.32 -20.79 39.18
C ALA A 163 -5.50 -22.30 39.43
N ARG A 164 -4.90 -23.15 38.58
CA ARG A 164 -4.92 -24.61 38.78
C ARG A 164 -4.13 -25.05 40.00
N GLU A 165 -2.94 -24.48 40.22
CA GLU A 165 -2.14 -24.74 41.43
C GLU A 165 -2.89 -24.34 42.69
N ALA A 166 -3.45 -23.12 42.74
CA ALA A 166 -4.22 -22.64 43.89
C ALA A 166 -5.46 -23.52 44.20
N ALA A 167 -6.14 -24.00 43.16
CA ALA A 167 -7.26 -24.93 43.31
C ALA A 167 -6.81 -26.30 43.83
N HIS A 168 -5.66 -26.80 43.39
CA HIS A 168 -5.11 -28.07 43.87
C HIS A 168 -4.69 -27.99 45.34
N THR A 169 -3.97 -26.93 45.73
CA THR A 169 -3.55 -26.71 47.13
C THR A 169 -4.75 -26.55 48.06
N SER A 170 -5.79 -25.82 47.63
CA SER A 170 -7.02 -25.67 48.41
C SER A 170 -7.77 -27.00 48.62
N LYS A 171 -7.66 -27.93 47.66
CA LYS A 171 -8.27 -29.26 47.74
C LYS A 171 -7.48 -30.18 48.68
N GLU A 172 -6.14 -30.15 48.62
CA GLU A 172 -5.26 -30.89 49.54
C GLU A 172 -5.45 -30.43 50.99
N ILE A 173 -5.51 -29.11 51.23
CA ILE A 173 -5.75 -28.56 52.58
C ILE A 173 -7.11 -29.04 53.12
N LYS A 174 -8.17 -29.08 52.29
CA LYS A 174 -9.48 -29.60 52.70
C LYS A 174 -9.45 -31.10 53.02
N GLU A 175 -8.73 -31.89 52.24
CA GLU A 175 -8.59 -33.34 52.46
C GLU A 175 -7.75 -33.66 53.71
N GLU A 176 -6.66 -32.92 53.98
CA GLU A 176 -5.90 -33.02 55.23
C GLU A 176 -6.73 -32.64 56.45
N HIS A 177 -7.52 -31.55 56.35
CA HIS A 177 -8.37 -31.11 57.45
C HIS A 177 -9.49 -32.12 57.74
N ALA A 178 -10.07 -32.74 56.71
CA ALA A 178 -11.07 -33.80 56.86
C ALA A 178 -10.47 -35.06 57.52
N SER A 179 -9.30 -35.49 57.06
CA SER A 179 -8.54 -36.62 57.65
C SER A 179 -8.16 -36.37 59.11
N SER A 180 -7.75 -35.14 59.45
CA SER A 180 -7.42 -34.77 60.82
C SER A 180 -8.65 -34.70 61.73
N VAL A 181 -9.82 -34.29 61.22
CA VAL A 181 -11.08 -34.28 61.97
C VAL A 181 -11.57 -35.71 62.23
N GLU A 182 -11.46 -36.60 61.24
CA GLU A 182 -11.78 -38.03 61.40
C GLU A 182 -10.87 -38.72 62.43
N LYS A 183 -9.55 -38.46 62.40
CA LYS A 183 -8.63 -38.97 63.42
C LYS A 183 -8.99 -38.49 64.82
N LYS A 184 -9.31 -37.20 64.99
CA LYS A 184 -9.65 -36.60 66.29
C LYS A 184 -11.00 -37.12 66.84
N ALA A 185 -11.95 -37.41 65.96
CA ALA A 185 -13.21 -38.06 66.32
C ALA A 185 -12.98 -39.50 66.80
N LYS A 186 -12.09 -40.25 66.14
CA LYS A 186 -11.78 -41.64 66.51
C LYS A 186 -11.05 -41.75 67.86
N THR A 187 -10.12 -40.84 68.16
CA THR A 187 -9.43 -40.80 69.48
C THR A 187 -10.35 -40.42 70.64
N THR A 188 -11.41 -39.64 70.36
CA THR A 188 -12.39 -39.23 71.39
C THR A 188 -13.37 -40.36 71.73
N ILE A 189 -13.62 -41.28 70.80
CA ILE A 189 -14.52 -42.44 71.01
C ILE A 189 -13.80 -43.55 71.80
N GLU A 190 -12.50 -43.78 71.57
CA GLU A 190 -11.71 -44.76 72.36
C GLU A 190 -11.46 -44.33 73.82
N ALA A 191 -11.53 -43.04 74.14
CA ALA A 191 -11.43 -42.54 75.50
C ALA A 191 -12.73 -42.70 76.34
N LYS A 192 -13.82 -43.20 75.74
CA LYS A 192 -15.15 -43.28 76.38
C LYS A 192 -15.75 -44.69 76.44
N ALA A 193 -14.91 -45.72 76.54
CA ALA A 193 -15.36 -47.06 76.92
C ALA A 193 -15.21 -47.24 78.45
N PRO A 194 -16.29 -47.19 79.25
CA PRO A 194 -16.22 -47.63 80.63
C PRO A 194 -16.20 -49.16 80.67
N ALA A 195 -15.24 -49.68 81.43
CA ALA A 195 -15.29 -51.04 81.94
C ALA A 195 -16.48 -51.24 82.89
N ALA A 196 -16.79 -52.52 83.10
CA ALA A 196 -17.66 -53.11 84.14
C ALA A 196 -19.07 -53.47 83.65
N GLN A 197 -19.65 -54.61 84.02
CA GLN A 197 -19.18 -55.83 84.69
C GLN A 197 -20.27 -56.88 84.48
#